data_AF-A0A959UVS3-F1
#
_entry.id   AF-A0A959UVS3-F1
#
_cell.length_a   1.000
_cell.length_b   1.000
_cell.length_c   1.000
_cell.angle_alpha   90.00
_cell.angle_beta   90.00
_cell.angle_gamma   90.00
#
_symmetry.space_group_name_H-M   'P 1'
#
loop_
_entity.id
_entity.type
_entity.pdbx_description
1 polymer ?
#
loop_
_entity_poly.entity_id
_entity_poly.type
_entity_poly.pdbx_seq_one_letter_code
_entity_poly.pdbx_strand_id
1 'polypeptide(L)'
;MNPTQTIRFVLLAVLSLLVALLQAQGPEITSWTLNGGETGSYYVQGNSTPQTMTTLANVQAVQYNAVNVYITATGIPDYPTGPFLDGNPSLAGDNGYIFRIPRDPQPASGTSMEPPLGHIGVLKNGVPIYNAEDAMSYNGQGIWLRNAVYWENDGMDCSKGHPAPNMGPGGLAQGRYHHHQNPVAFTTAGVLLSSICTLYPASSLYTPDPNAHSPLLGYAFDGYPIYGCFGYDDPADPNSG
;
A
#
# COMPACT_ATOMS: atom_id res chain seq x y z
N MET A 1 -47.94 -17.86 -18.24
CA MET A 1 -46.59 -18.48 -18.16
C MET A 1 -46.75 -19.85 -17.54
N ASN A 2 -46.02 -20.86 -18.04
CA ASN A 2 -46.01 -22.16 -17.38
C ASN A 2 -45.15 -22.10 -16.09
N PRO A 3 -45.34 -23.04 -15.14
CA PRO A 3 -44.63 -23.01 -13.85
C PRO A 3 -43.10 -22.96 -14.00
N THR A 4 -42.56 -23.62 -15.02
CA THR A 4 -41.12 -23.66 -15.33
C THR A 4 -40.58 -22.30 -15.79
N GLN A 5 -41.35 -21.53 -16.55
CA GLN A 5 -40.98 -20.17 -16.95
C GLN A 5 -40.99 -19.23 -15.74
N THR A 6 -42.00 -19.31 -14.88
CA THR A 6 -42.07 -18.49 -13.66
C THR A 6 -40.89 -18.77 -12.73
N ILE A 7 -40.51 -20.04 -12.53
CA ILE A 7 -39.33 -20.41 -11.72
C ILE A 7 -38.03 -19.84 -12.31
N ARG A 8 -37.86 -19.90 -13.65
CA ARG A 8 -36.68 -19.33 -14.32
C ARG A 8 -36.61 -17.81 -14.18
N PHE A 9 -37.72 -17.10 -14.32
CA PHE A 9 -37.76 -15.64 -14.12
C PHE A 9 -37.44 -15.25 -12.68
N VAL A 10 -37.96 -15.99 -11.69
CA VAL A 10 -37.64 -15.75 -10.28
C VAL A 10 -36.15 -16.00 -10.00
N LEU A 11 -35.58 -17.10 -10.52
CA LEU A 11 -34.14 -17.39 -10.38
C LEU A 11 -33.26 -16.30 -11.01
N LEU A 12 -33.60 -15.85 -12.22
CA LEU A 12 -32.89 -14.75 -12.88
C LEU A 12 -32.99 -13.44 -12.09
N ALA A 13 -34.18 -13.09 -11.59
CA ALA A 13 -34.37 -11.89 -10.78
C ALA A 13 -33.59 -11.93 -9.46
N VAL A 14 -33.57 -13.09 -8.78
CA VAL A 14 -32.78 -13.29 -7.55
C VAL A 14 -31.29 -13.20 -7.83
N LEU A 15 -30.81 -13.79 -8.94
CA LEU A 15 -29.40 -13.70 -9.33
C LEU A 15 -29.01 -12.25 -9.68
N SER A 16 -29.85 -11.53 -10.42
CA SER A 16 -29.63 -10.11 -10.73
C SER A 16 -29.62 -9.23 -9.49
N LEU A 17 -30.49 -9.50 -8.51
CA LEU A 17 -30.53 -8.78 -7.23
C LEU A 17 -29.28 -9.06 -6.38
N LEU A 18 -28.80 -10.30 -6.35
CA LEU A 18 -27.56 -10.68 -5.66
C LEU A 18 -26.35 -9.96 -6.29
N VAL A 19 -26.28 -9.89 -7.62
CA VAL A 19 -25.23 -9.14 -8.33
C VAL A 19 -25.31 -7.65 -8.01
N ALA A 20 -26.51 -7.06 -7.97
CA ALA A 20 -26.70 -5.66 -7.60
C ALA A 20 -26.30 -5.35 -6.15
N LEU A 21 -26.56 -6.26 -5.20
CA LEU A 21 -26.16 -6.11 -3.79
C LEU A 21 -24.64 -6.25 -3.59
N LEU A 22 -23.97 -7.09 -4.39
CA LEU A 22 -22.51 -7.17 -4.44
C LEU A 22 -21.89 -5.89 -5.04
N GLN A 23 -22.57 -5.28 -6.02
CA GLN A 23 -22.17 -3.99 -6.62
C GLN A 23 -22.48 -2.79 -5.72
N ALA A 24 -23.23 -2.96 -4.62
CA ALA A 24 -23.57 -1.89 -3.68
C ALA A 24 -22.50 -1.64 -2.60
N GLN A 25 -21.36 -2.35 -2.64
CA GLN A 25 -20.26 -2.12 -1.70
C GLN A 25 -19.33 -1.01 -2.19
N GLY A 26 -18.91 -0.13 -1.27
CA GLY A 26 -18.00 0.96 -1.59
C GLY A 26 -16.56 0.50 -1.86
N PRO A 27 -15.69 1.41 -2.34
CA PRO A 27 -14.30 1.10 -2.66
C PRO A 27 -13.53 0.57 -1.44
N GLU A 28 -13.92 0.94 -0.21
CA GLU A 28 -13.28 0.48 1.02
C GLU A 28 -13.33 -1.05 1.19
N ILE A 29 -14.25 -1.72 0.49
CA ILE A 29 -14.36 -3.18 0.43
C ILE A 29 -13.78 -3.76 -0.86
N THR A 30 -13.87 -3.04 -1.98
CA THR A 30 -13.68 -3.63 -3.32
C THR A 30 -12.38 -3.24 -4.00
N SER A 31 -11.64 -2.23 -3.51
CA SER A 31 -10.47 -1.67 -4.19
C SER A 31 -9.13 -2.31 -3.82
N TRP A 32 -9.14 -3.48 -3.17
CA TRP A 32 -7.94 -4.17 -2.71
C TRP A 32 -7.34 -5.05 -3.81
N THR A 33 -6.02 -5.05 -3.93
CA THR A 33 -5.29 -6.02 -4.74
C THR A 33 -5.26 -7.34 -3.97
N LEU A 34 -6.18 -8.24 -4.30
CA LEU A 34 -6.22 -9.58 -3.71
C LEU A 34 -5.12 -10.48 -4.30
N ASN A 35 -4.52 -11.31 -3.47
CA ASN A 35 -3.61 -12.37 -3.89
C ASN A 35 -4.36 -13.40 -4.75
N GLY A 36 -3.86 -13.63 -5.96
CA GLY A 36 -4.30 -14.67 -6.90
C GLY A 36 -3.38 -15.91 -6.91
N GLY A 37 -2.43 -15.99 -5.98
CA GLY A 37 -1.40 -17.04 -5.91
C GLY A 37 0.03 -16.53 -6.10
N GLU A 38 0.22 -15.21 -6.23
CA GLU A 38 1.52 -14.59 -6.38
C GLU A 38 2.31 -14.64 -5.05
N THR A 39 3.62 -14.75 -5.17
CA THR A 39 4.56 -14.64 -4.04
C THR A 39 5.43 -13.41 -4.19
N GLY A 40 5.97 -12.91 -3.08
CA GLY A 40 6.93 -11.82 -3.12
C GLY A 40 8.21 -12.16 -3.87
N SER A 41 9.01 -11.14 -4.14
CA SER A 41 10.37 -11.30 -4.65
C SER A 41 11.29 -10.20 -4.13
N TYR A 42 12.60 -10.43 -4.19
CA TYR A 42 13.60 -9.46 -3.75
C TYR A 42 14.88 -9.54 -4.57
N TYR A 43 15.58 -8.42 -4.68
CA TYR A 43 16.91 -8.38 -5.28
C TYR A 43 18.01 -8.61 -4.24
N VAL A 44 19.12 -9.17 -4.71
CA VAL A 44 20.37 -9.30 -3.96
C VAL A 44 21.39 -8.35 -4.57
N GLN A 45 22.17 -7.65 -3.73
CA GLN A 45 23.20 -6.73 -4.21
C GLN A 45 24.14 -7.42 -5.21
N GLY A 46 24.32 -6.79 -6.38
CA GLY A 46 25.13 -7.30 -7.49
C GLY A 46 24.39 -8.25 -8.44
N ASN A 47 23.13 -8.58 -8.17
CA ASN A 47 22.32 -9.44 -9.03
C ASN A 47 21.03 -8.71 -9.48
N SER A 48 20.97 -8.36 -10.76
CA SER A 48 19.81 -7.71 -11.39
C SER A 48 18.67 -8.66 -11.75
N THR A 49 18.72 -9.91 -11.30
CA THR A 49 17.60 -10.86 -11.39
C THR A 49 17.00 -11.06 -10.00
N PRO A 50 15.71 -10.76 -9.79
CA PRO A 50 15.11 -10.92 -8.48
C PRO A 50 14.93 -12.41 -8.13
N GLN A 51 15.04 -12.72 -6.84
CA GLN A 51 14.77 -14.04 -6.28
C GLN A 51 13.35 -14.10 -5.76
N THR A 52 12.64 -15.18 -6.07
CA THR A 52 11.27 -15.42 -5.62
C THR A 52 11.24 -15.87 -4.16
N MET A 53 10.31 -15.34 -3.39
CA MET A 53 10.02 -15.76 -2.02
C MET A 53 8.98 -16.89 -2.00
N THR A 54 8.84 -17.58 -0.86
CA THR A 54 7.73 -18.52 -0.64
C THR A 54 6.49 -17.86 -0.04
N THR A 55 6.62 -16.64 0.49
CA THR A 55 5.55 -15.91 1.13
C THR A 55 4.61 -15.29 0.10
N LEU A 56 3.30 -15.39 0.34
CA LEU A 56 2.28 -14.76 -0.50
C LEU A 56 2.41 -13.24 -0.49
N ALA A 57 2.25 -12.64 -1.66
CA ALA A 57 2.18 -11.19 -1.84
C ALA A 57 0.74 -10.68 -1.66
N ASN A 58 0.57 -9.35 -1.66
CA ASN A 58 -0.72 -8.67 -1.75
C ASN A 58 -1.66 -8.95 -0.55
N VAL A 59 -2.95 -8.62 -0.68
CA VAL A 59 -3.96 -8.86 0.36
C VAL A 59 -4.47 -10.30 0.28
N GLN A 60 -4.45 -11.05 1.38
CA GLN A 60 -4.96 -12.43 1.43
C GLN A 60 -6.47 -12.48 1.71
N ALA A 61 -7.03 -11.52 2.45
CA ALA A 61 -8.46 -11.48 2.72
C ALA A 61 -8.97 -10.07 3.03
N VAL A 62 -10.20 -9.80 2.62
CA VAL A 62 -10.97 -8.62 2.98
C VAL A 62 -12.25 -9.08 3.66
N GLN A 63 -12.42 -8.70 4.92
CA GLN A 63 -13.62 -8.98 5.71
C GLN A 63 -14.22 -7.67 6.19
N TYR A 64 -15.52 -7.57 6.39
CA TYR A 64 -16.12 -6.31 6.82
C TYR A 64 -17.39 -6.52 7.63
N ASN A 65 -17.76 -5.50 8.38
CA ASN A 65 -19.06 -5.36 9.01
C ASN A 65 -19.66 -3.98 8.66
N ALA A 66 -20.70 -3.56 9.38
CA ALA A 66 -21.36 -2.28 9.13
C ALA A 66 -20.45 -1.06 9.38
N VAL A 67 -19.39 -1.19 10.18
CA VAL A 67 -18.60 -0.06 10.70
C VAL A 67 -17.13 -0.12 10.23
N ASN A 68 -16.57 -1.31 10.03
CA ASN A 68 -15.16 -1.49 9.70
C ASN A 68 -14.94 -2.50 8.57
N VAL A 69 -13.84 -2.32 7.86
CA VAL A 69 -13.20 -3.31 6.98
C VAL A 69 -11.92 -3.81 7.66
N TYR A 70 -11.63 -5.10 7.51
CA TYR A 70 -10.48 -5.80 8.04
C TYR A 70 -9.69 -6.41 6.89
N ILE A 71 -8.40 -6.08 6.83
CA ILE A 71 -7.51 -6.45 5.72
C ILE A 71 -6.43 -7.38 6.25
N THR A 72 -6.43 -8.63 5.82
CA THR A 72 -5.38 -9.60 6.16
C THR A 72 -4.30 -9.56 5.08
N ALA A 73 -3.05 -9.28 5.48
CA ALA A 73 -1.92 -9.13 4.57
C ALA A 73 -0.60 -9.59 5.22
N THR A 74 0.31 -10.16 4.44
CA THR A 74 1.70 -10.44 4.89
C THR A 74 2.54 -9.17 5.00
N GLY A 75 2.14 -8.10 4.29
CA GLY A 75 2.92 -6.87 4.13
C GLY A 75 3.91 -6.90 2.97
N ILE A 76 3.83 -7.91 2.10
CA ILE A 76 4.73 -8.12 0.98
C ILE A 76 4.03 -7.73 -0.34
N PRO A 77 4.64 -6.88 -1.18
CA PRO A 77 4.11 -6.56 -2.50
C PRO A 77 4.40 -7.68 -3.53
N ASP A 78 3.70 -7.63 -4.67
CA ASP A 78 3.94 -8.48 -5.84
C ASP A 78 5.03 -7.96 -6.79
N TYR A 79 5.53 -6.76 -6.56
CA TYR A 79 6.75 -6.24 -7.20
C TYR A 79 8.01 -6.60 -6.39
N PRO A 80 9.19 -6.69 -7.04
CA PRO A 80 10.42 -7.01 -6.33
C PRO A 80 10.81 -5.90 -5.35
N THR A 81 11.19 -6.30 -4.14
CA THR A 81 11.73 -5.40 -3.10
C THR A 81 13.27 -5.43 -3.10
N GLY A 82 13.88 -4.44 -2.45
CA GLY A 82 15.33 -4.37 -2.32
C GLY A 82 16.08 -4.18 -3.65
N PRO A 83 17.41 -4.36 -3.65
CA PRO A 83 18.23 -4.59 -2.47
C PRO A 83 18.25 -3.32 -1.59
N PHE A 84 18.56 -3.48 -0.30
CA PHE A 84 18.72 -2.36 0.62
C PHE A 84 20.23 -2.16 0.86
N LEU A 85 20.77 -1.01 0.48
CA LEU A 85 22.22 -0.79 0.35
C LEU A 85 22.84 0.02 1.51
N ASP A 86 22.01 0.39 2.47
CA ASP A 86 22.37 1.08 3.72
C ASP A 86 23.04 0.16 4.76
N GLY A 87 23.18 -1.13 4.46
CA GLY A 87 23.71 -2.13 5.38
C GLY A 87 22.67 -2.77 6.30
N ASN A 88 21.37 -2.44 6.13
CA ASN A 88 20.30 -3.14 6.80
C ASN A 88 20.23 -4.60 6.32
N PRO A 89 20.42 -5.59 7.22
CA PRO A 89 20.39 -6.99 6.81
C PRO A 89 18.96 -7.49 6.57
N SER A 90 17.92 -6.70 6.87
CA SER A 90 16.55 -7.18 6.80
C SER A 90 16.05 -7.24 5.36
N LEU A 91 15.21 -8.24 5.06
CA LEU A 91 14.43 -8.30 3.83
C LEU A 91 12.96 -8.02 4.13
N ALA A 92 12.15 -7.70 3.12
CA ALA A 92 10.70 -7.73 3.28
C ALA A 92 10.28 -9.14 3.76
N GLY A 93 9.50 -9.21 4.83
CA GLY A 93 9.11 -10.47 5.45
C GLY A 93 7.63 -10.51 5.83
N ASP A 94 7.14 -11.72 6.15
CA ASP A 94 5.77 -11.92 6.60
C ASP A 94 5.61 -11.39 8.02
N ASN A 95 4.69 -10.44 8.21
CA ASN A 95 4.39 -9.87 9.51
C ASN A 95 2.96 -10.21 9.99
N GLY A 96 2.20 -11.00 9.23
CA GLY A 96 0.88 -11.49 9.62
C GLY A 96 -0.09 -10.38 10.05
N TYR A 97 -0.25 -9.33 9.23
CA TYR A 97 -1.07 -8.19 9.58
C TYR A 97 -2.57 -8.47 9.46
N ILE A 98 -3.33 -7.84 10.36
CA ILE A 98 -4.76 -7.59 10.20
C ILE A 98 -4.99 -6.10 10.47
N PHE A 99 -5.24 -5.33 9.41
CA PHE A 99 -5.53 -3.90 9.52
C PHE A 99 -7.03 -3.68 9.69
N ARG A 100 -7.43 -2.64 10.43
CA ARG A 100 -8.83 -2.23 10.60
C ARG A 100 -9.02 -0.81 10.05
N ILE A 101 -9.94 -0.66 9.10
CA ILE A 101 -10.26 0.60 8.44
C ILE A 101 -11.72 0.97 8.75
N PRO A 102 -12.00 2.12 9.39
CA PRO A 102 -13.36 2.64 9.53
C PRO A 102 -14.02 2.90 8.18
N ARG A 103 -15.32 2.59 8.06
CA ARG A 103 -16.09 2.80 6.82
C ARG A 103 -16.71 4.20 6.71
N ASP A 104 -16.79 4.91 7.82
CA ASP A 104 -17.34 6.27 7.91
C ASP A 104 -16.29 7.17 8.58
N PRO A 105 -15.31 7.68 7.81
CA PRO A 105 -14.24 8.51 8.35
C PRO A 105 -14.80 9.85 8.80
N GLN A 106 -14.45 10.25 10.02
CA GLN A 106 -14.87 11.51 10.62
C GLN A 106 -13.63 12.33 10.98
N PRO A 107 -13.60 13.64 10.70
CA PRO A 107 -12.49 14.48 11.10
C PRO A 107 -12.33 14.43 12.62
N ALA A 108 -11.09 14.36 13.10
CA ALA A 108 -10.82 14.38 14.52
C ALA A 108 -11.40 15.67 15.14
N SER A 109 -12.23 15.53 16.18
CA SER A 109 -12.71 16.67 16.95
C SER A 109 -11.65 17.06 17.99
N GLY A 110 -11.14 18.30 17.94
CA GLY A 110 -10.18 18.82 18.92
C GLY A 110 -8.81 19.13 18.33
N THR A 111 -7.76 19.03 19.15
CA THR A 111 -6.38 19.32 18.73
C THR A 111 -5.88 18.21 17.79
N SER A 112 -5.38 18.60 16.63
CA SER A 112 -4.68 17.68 15.73
C SER A 112 -3.50 17.05 16.46
N MET A 113 -3.37 15.72 16.34
CA MET A 113 -2.20 15.00 16.83
C MET A 113 -1.27 14.71 15.66
N GLU A 114 0.03 14.77 15.91
CA GLU A 114 1.01 14.33 14.93
C GLU A 114 0.85 12.82 14.66
N PRO A 115 0.98 12.37 13.40
CA PRO A 115 0.98 10.96 13.09
C PRO A 115 2.10 10.24 13.86
N PRO A 116 1.84 9.08 14.48
CA PRO A 116 2.86 8.34 15.18
C PRO A 116 3.94 7.83 14.22
N LEU A 117 5.12 7.52 14.77
CA LEU A 117 6.07 6.65 14.07
C LEU A 117 5.46 5.26 13.87
N GLY A 118 5.82 4.60 12.76
CA GLY A 118 5.26 3.31 12.39
C GLY A 118 4.01 3.43 11.52
N HIS A 119 3.14 2.42 11.59
CA HIS A 119 1.98 2.29 10.71
C HIS A 119 0.94 3.40 10.93
N ILE A 120 0.63 4.15 9.87
CA ILE A 120 -0.43 5.16 9.84
C ILE A 120 -1.54 4.83 8.83
N GLY A 121 -1.30 3.82 7.99
CA GLY A 121 -2.23 3.37 6.96
C GLY A 121 -1.74 2.11 6.28
N VAL A 122 -2.47 1.70 5.26
CA VAL A 122 -2.18 0.50 4.47
C VAL A 122 -2.48 0.77 3.00
N LEU A 123 -1.55 0.36 2.13
CA LEU A 123 -1.72 0.39 0.68
C LEU A 123 -2.69 -0.70 0.23
N LYS A 124 -3.29 -0.55 -0.94
CA LYS A 124 -4.30 -1.47 -1.49
C LYS A 124 -3.77 -2.90 -1.70
N ASN A 125 -2.46 -3.08 -1.74
CA ASN A 125 -1.78 -4.37 -1.79
C ASN A 125 -1.36 -4.89 -0.41
N GLY A 126 -1.81 -4.28 0.69
CA GLY A 126 -1.53 -4.75 2.04
C GLY A 126 -0.17 -4.33 2.61
N VAL A 127 0.62 -3.51 1.90
CA VAL A 127 1.88 -2.97 2.42
C VAL A 127 1.60 -1.78 3.35
N PRO A 128 2.21 -1.75 4.56
CA PRO A 128 2.15 -0.60 5.47
C PRO A 128 2.56 0.74 4.88
N ILE A 129 1.90 1.80 5.36
CA ILE A 129 2.30 3.20 5.17
C ILE A 129 2.82 3.71 6.51
N TYR A 130 4.02 4.29 6.52
CA TYR A 130 4.57 5.02 7.66
C TYR A 130 4.47 6.53 7.42
N ASN A 131 4.63 7.33 8.48
CA ASN A 131 4.72 8.78 8.33
C ASN A 131 5.96 9.19 7.52
N ALA A 132 6.09 10.46 7.15
CA ALA A 132 7.18 10.91 6.28
C ALA A 132 8.57 10.98 6.98
N GLU A 133 8.65 10.64 8.26
CA GLU A 133 9.83 10.87 9.11
C GLU A 133 10.74 9.64 9.21
N ASP A 134 12.04 9.86 9.38
CA ASP A 134 13.04 8.82 9.75
C ASP A 134 13.26 8.73 11.28
N ALA A 135 12.38 9.35 12.08
CA ALA A 135 12.51 9.53 13.53
C ALA A 135 13.71 10.38 13.99
N MET A 136 14.44 11.03 13.08
CA MET A 136 15.55 11.92 13.40
C MET A 136 15.16 13.40 13.24
N SER A 137 15.87 14.27 13.95
CA SER A 137 15.64 15.72 13.89
C SER A 137 16.94 16.51 13.95
N TYR A 138 16.92 17.75 13.45
CA TYR A 138 18.05 18.67 13.54
C TYR A 138 18.49 18.84 15.00
N ASN A 139 19.77 18.54 15.28
CA ASN A 139 20.35 18.57 16.63
C ASN A 139 19.59 17.76 17.69
N GLY A 140 18.77 16.78 17.29
CA GLY A 140 17.99 15.96 18.21
C GLY A 140 16.91 16.72 19.01
N GLN A 141 16.43 17.86 18.49
CA GLN A 141 15.49 18.72 19.22
C GLN A 141 14.02 18.34 19.06
N GLY A 142 13.68 17.47 18.10
CA GLY A 142 12.29 17.02 17.85
C GLY A 142 11.39 18.07 17.19
N ILE A 143 11.96 19.10 16.55
CA ILE A 143 11.20 20.22 15.94
C ILE A 143 11.41 20.32 14.43
N TRP A 144 12.64 20.08 13.96
CA TRP A 144 12.95 20.02 12.53
C TRP A 144 13.20 18.56 12.16
N LEU A 145 12.11 17.87 11.81
CA LEU A 145 12.09 16.44 11.52
C LEU A 145 12.63 16.18 10.10
N ARG A 146 13.34 15.07 9.94
CA ARG A 146 13.97 14.69 8.66
C ARG A 146 12.99 13.87 7.81
N ASN A 147 13.00 14.13 6.50
CA ASN A 147 12.24 13.34 5.54
C ASN A 147 12.94 12.00 5.25
N ALA A 148 12.27 10.88 5.51
CA ALA A 148 12.85 9.54 5.38
C ALA A 148 13.42 9.25 3.99
N VAL A 149 12.65 9.50 2.92
CA VAL A 149 13.11 9.16 1.56
C VAL A 149 14.35 9.95 1.14
N TYR A 150 14.50 11.19 1.60
CA TYR A 150 15.71 11.96 1.32
C TYR A 150 16.93 11.43 2.10
N TRP A 151 16.71 11.03 3.35
CA TRP A 151 17.76 10.80 4.33
C TRP A 151 18.17 9.33 4.51
N GLU A 152 17.27 8.41 4.19
CA GLU A 152 17.45 6.95 4.22
C GLU A 152 17.50 6.37 2.80
N ASN A 153 17.70 7.22 1.79
CA ASN A 153 17.62 6.86 0.38
C ASN A 153 18.47 5.64 -0.01
N ASP A 154 19.66 5.49 0.59
CA ASP A 154 20.54 4.35 0.36
C ASP A 154 19.92 3.01 0.80
N GLY A 155 18.96 3.04 1.72
CA GLY A 155 18.20 1.90 2.21
C GLY A 155 16.89 1.66 1.46
N MET A 156 16.52 2.52 0.51
CA MET A 156 15.27 2.42 -0.23
C MET A 156 15.44 1.59 -1.50
N ASP A 157 14.45 0.74 -1.80
CA ASP A 157 14.40 0.04 -3.09
C ASP A 157 13.87 0.94 -4.22
N CYS A 158 13.79 0.38 -5.44
CA CYS A 158 13.32 1.13 -6.59
C CYS A 158 11.93 1.75 -6.39
N SER A 159 11.05 1.11 -5.62
CA SER A 159 9.69 1.57 -5.32
C SER A 159 9.61 2.54 -4.14
N LYS A 160 10.75 2.97 -3.57
CA LYS A 160 10.86 3.88 -2.41
C LYS A 160 10.37 3.29 -1.09
N GLY A 161 10.37 1.96 -1.00
CA GLY A 161 10.08 1.26 0.24
C GLY A 161 11.33 0.63 0.83
N HIS A 162 11.26 0.34 2.13
CA HIS A 162 12.33 -0.35 2.84
C HIS A 162 11.80 -1.07 4.09
N PRO A 163 12.52 -2.08 4.61
CA PRO A 163 12.14 -2.76 5.82
C PRO A 163 12.69 -2.06 7.05
N ALA A 164 11.84 -1.80 8.05
CA ALA A 164 12.35 -1.46 9.37
C ALA A 164 13.18 -2.64 9.90
N PRO A 165 14.41 -2.42 10.40
CA PRO A 165 15.24 -3.49 10.91
C PRO A 165 14.53 -4.20 12.06
N ASN A 166 14.49 -5.53 12.01
CA ASN A 166 14.01 -6.29 13.16
C ASN A 166 15.16 -6.38 14.18
N MET A 167 15.03 -5.68 15.31
CA MET A 167 16.07 -5.59 16.35
C MET A 167 16.14 -6.88 17.20
N GLY A 168 16.21 -8.04 16.55
CA GLY A 168 16.35 -9.37 17.17
C GLY A 168 17.75 -9.97 17.00
N PRO A 169 18.20 -10.88 17.89
CA PRO A 169 19.50 -11.53 17.74
C PRO A 169 19.46 -12.62 16.65
N GLY A 170 20.01 -12.34 15.47
CA GLY A 170 20.24 -13.31 14.39
C GLY A 170 20.08 -12.71 12.99
N GLY A 171 20.92 -13.11 12.04
CA GLY A 171 21.01 -12.51 10.69
C GLY A 171 19.73 -12.56 9.85
N LEU A 172 19.74 -11.82 8.73
CA LEU A 172 18.62 -11.59 7.79
C LEU A 172 17.23 -11.72 8.43
N ALA A 173 16.95 -10.85 9.40
CA ALA A 173 15.69 -10.88 10.10
C ALA A 173 14.56 -10.41 9.16
N GLN A 174 13.42 -11.09 9.19
CA GLN A 174 12.21 -10.66 8.49
C GLN A 174 11.89 -9.23 8.92
N GLY A 175 11.98 -8.29 7.98
CA GLY A 175 11.76 -6.89 8.20
C GLY A 175 10.34 -6.48 7.87
N ARG A 176 9.90 -5.37 8.47
CA ARG A 176 8.59 -4.77 8.19
C ARG A 176 8.74 -3.82 7.03
N TYR A 177 8.51 -4.32 5.82
CA TYR A 177 8.53 -3.48 4.61
C TYR A 177 7.40 -2.45 4.65
N HIS A 178 7.72 -1.20 4.32
CA HIS A 178 6.79 -0.08 4.39
C HIS A 178 7.21 1.04 3.44
N HIS A 179 6.29 1.98 3.19
CA HIS A 179 6.53 3.19 2.41
C HIS A 179 6.35 4.44 3.27
N HIS A 180 7.22 5.43 3.10
CA HIS A 180 7.10 6.76 3.71
C HIS A 180 6.51 7.82 2.77
N GLN A 181 6.44 7.50 1.47
CA GLN A 181 6.00 8.40 0.41
C GLN A 181 5.22 7.62 -0.66
N ASN A 182 4.87 8.33 -1.72
CA ASN A 182 4.17 7.79 -2.88
C ASN A 182 4.90 6.54 -3.45
N PRO A 183 4.28 5.33 -3.42
CA PRO A 183 4.91 4.04 -3.73
C PRO A 183 5.05 3.82 -5.25
N VAL A 184 5.83 4.69 -5.88
CA VAL A 184 6.14 4.73 -7.31
C VAL A 184 7.65 4.64 -7.49
N ALA A 185 8.08 4.16 -8.66
CA ALA A 185 9.50 3.99 -8.91
C ALA A 185 10.28 5.33 -8.81
N PHE A 186 11.54 5.31 -8.37
CA PHE A 186 12.40 6.50 -8.42
C PHE A 186 12.51 7.09 -9.84
N THR A 187 12.40 6.25 -10.88
CA THR A 187 12.42 6.68 -12.29
C THR A 187 11.22 7.54 -12.70
N THR A 188 10.12 7.53 -11.94
CA THR A 188 8.95 8.37 -12.23
C THR A 188 8.95 9.68 -11.44
N ALA A 189 9.97 9.94 -10.61
CA ALA A 189 10.09 11.17 -9.86
C ALA A 189 10.56 12.34 -10.75
N GLY A 190 10.00 13.53 -10.56
CA GLY A 190 10.43 14.74 -11.27
C GLY A 190 11.88 15.17 -10.94
N VAL A 191 12.40 14.73 -9.79
CA VAL A 191 13.81 14.82 -9.42
C VAL A 191 14.28 13.42 -9.05
N LEU A 192 15.30 12.93 -9.76
CA LEU A 192 15.86 11.61 -9.50
C LEU A 192 16.71 11.66 -8.21
N LEU A 193 16.19 11.07 -7.15
CA LEU A 193 16.91 10.95 -5.87
C LEU A 193 17.81 9.71 -5.82
N SER A 194 17.51 8.66 -6.58
CA SER A 194 18.30 7.42 -6.62
C SER A 194 18.29 6.79 -8.01
N SER A 195 19.44 6.24 -8.41
CA SER A 195 19.61 5.48 -9.64
C SER A 195 19.40 3.97 -9.44
N ILE A 196 18.95 3.52 -8.26
CA ILE A 196 18.83 2.09 -7.93
C ILE A 196 17.99 1.30 -8.93
N CYS A 197 16.94 1.93 -9.46
CA CYS A 197 16.06 1.35 -10.49
C CYS A 197 16.78 0.99 -11.80
N THR A 198 17.96 1.58 -12.09
CA THR A 198 18.73 1.26 -13.30
C THR A 198 19.23 -0.18 -13.29
N LEU A 199 19.65 -0.68 -12.12
CA LEU A 199 20.13 -2.05 -11.97
C LEU A 199 19.07 -3.00 -11.40
N TYR A 200 18.12 -2.46 -10.62
CA TYR A 200 17.09 -3.22 -9.92
C TYR A 200 15.70 -2.62 -10.19
N PRO A 201 15.14 -2.79 -11.40
CA PRO A 201 13.87 -2.18 -11.76
C PRO A 201 12.68 -2.83 -11.00
N ALA A 202 11.66 -2.04 -10.68
CA ALA A 202 10.42 -2.53 -10.07
C ALA A 202 9.20 -1.80 -10.65
N SER A 203 8.11 -2.52 -10.91
CA SER A 203 6.84 -1.96 -11.40
C SER A 203 6.15 -1.05 -10.37
N SER A 204 6.50 -1.17 -9.08
CA SER A 204 5.91 -0.41 -7.96
C SER A 204 4.39 -0.59 -7.86
N LEU A 205 3.71 0.18 -7.00
CA LEU A 205 2.27 0.01 -6.78
C LEU A 205 1.42 0.52 -7.97
N TYR A 206 1.87 1.61 -8.61
CA TYR A 206 1.26 2.19 -9.80
C TYR A 206 2.25 3.11 -10.52
N THR A 207 1.90 3.51 -11.74
CA THR A 207 2.63 4.53 -12.51
C THR A 207 1.79 5.81 -12.56
N PRO A 208 2.32 6.97 -12.14
CA PRO A 208 1.63 8.24 -12.29
C PRO A 208 1.37 8.58 -13.77
N ASP A 209 0.16 9.02 -14.09
CA ASP A 209 -0.21 9.57 -15.39
C ASP A 209 -0.66 11.03 -15.18
N PRO A 210 0.07 12.02 -15.71
CA PRO A 210 -0.29 13.42 -15.56
C PRO A 210 -1.58 13.83 -16.29
N ASN A 211 -2.12 12.96 -17.15
CA ASN A 211 -3.35 13.21 -17.91
C ASN A 211 -4.57 12.47 -17.33
N ALA A 212 -4.45 11.90 -16.13
CA ALA A 212 -5.53 11.16 -15.49
C ALA A 212 -5.55 11.39 -13.97
N HIS A 213 -6.75 11.36 -13.39
CA HIS A 213 -6.89 11.29 -11.94
C HIS A 213 -6.19 10.06 -11.39
N SER A 214 -5.45 10.22 -10.30
CA SER A 214 -4.72 9.12 -9.69
C SER A 214 -5.65 8.04 -9.13
N PRO A 215 -5.25 6.76 -9.18
CA PRO A 215 -6.03 5.70 -8.58
C PRO A 215 -6.02 5.82 -7.05
N LEU A 216 -7.00 5.17 -6.42
CA LEU A 216 -6.97 4.87 -5.00
C LEU A 216 -5.77 3.94 -4.71
N LEU A 217 -4.91 4.36 -3.78
CA LEU A 217 -3.69 3.67 -3.40
C LEU A 217 -3.81 2.90 -2.10
N GLY A 218 -4.76 3.26 -1.24
CA GLY A 218 -4.92 2.67 0.09
C GLY A 218 -5.78 3.52 1.01
N TYR A 219 -5.68 3.26 2.29
CA TYR A 219 -6.45 3.94 3.33
C TYR A 219 -5.59 4.28 4.53
N ALA A 220 -5.80 5.47 5.10
CA ALA A 220 -5.32 5.82 6.43
C ALA A 220 -6.15 5.10 7.50
N PHE A 221 -5.61 4.93 8.70
CA PHE A 221 -6.29 4.19 9.78
C PHE A 221 -7.49 4.93 10.40
N ASP A 222 -7.66 6.21 10.09
CA ASP A 222 -8.88 6.99 10.38
C ASP A 222 -9.99 6.79 9.33
N GLY A 223 -9.73 6.01 8.27
CA GLY A 223 -10.69 5.61 7.24
C GLY A 223 -10.65 6.47 5.98
N TYR A 224 -9.83 7.52 5.93
CA TYR A 224 -9.75 8.35 4.73
C TYR A 224 -9.01 7.62 3.58
N PRO A 225 -9.54 7.69 2.35
CA PRO A 225 -8.86 7.14 1.17
C PRO A 225 -7.62 7.94 0.81
N ILE A 226 -6.57 7.24 0.38
CA ILE A 226 -5.31 7.83 -0.07
C ILE A 226 -5.21 7.64 -1.59
N TYR A 227 -5.13 8.74 -2.33
CA TYR A 227 -4.93 8.74 -3.78
C TYR A 227 -3.50 9.13 -4.14
N GLY A 228 -3.10 8.85 -5.39
CA GLY A 228 -1.82 9.30 -5.92
C GLY A 228 -1.75 10.81 -6.17
N CYS A 229 -0.67 11.24 -6.82
CA CYS A 229 -0.25 12.65 -6.91
C CYS A 229 -1.05 13.57 -7.86
N PHE A 230 -2.02 13.04 -8.63
CA PHE A 230 -2.82 13.82 -9.57
C PHE A 230 -4.30 13.75 -9.19
N GLY A 231 -4.93 14.91 -9.02
CA GLY A 231 -6.35 15.07 -8.73
C GLY A 231 -7.09 15.76 -9.89
N TYR A 232 -8.39 15.95 -9.72
CA TYR A 232 -9.21 16.75 -10.62
C TYR A 232 -8.84 18.24 -10.51
N ASP A 233 -9.05 19.00 -11.58
CA ASP A 233 -8.87 20.46 -11.57
C ASP A 233 -9.85 21.12 -10.57
N ASP A 234 -11.09 20.65 -10.55
CA ASP A 234 -12.10 20.92 -9.53
C ASP A 234 -12.36 19.62 -8.74
N PRO A 235 -12.03 19.58 -7.44
CA PRO A 235 -12.26 18.38 -6.60
C PRO A 235 -13.75 17.99 -6.48
N ALA A 236 -14.69 18.86 -6.88
CA ALA A 236 -16.12 18.58 -6.90
C ALA A 236 -16.65 18.12 -8.27
N ASP A 237 -15.86 18.16 -9.34
CA ASP A 237 -16.28 17.73 -10.68
C ASP A 237 -15.36 16.62 -11.22
N PRO A 238 -15.84 15.36 -11.31
CA PRO A 238 -15.05 14.25 -11.83
C PRO A 238 -14.73 14.33 -13.33
N ASN A 239 -15.26 15.33 -14.04
CA ASN A 239 -14.95 15.60 -15.45
C ASN A 239 -13.98 16.79 -15.64
N SER A 240 -13.42 17.32 -14.55
CA SER A 240 -12.50 18.45 -14.61
C SER A 240 -11.04 17.94 -14.69
N GLY A 241 -10.50 17.96 -15.90
CA GLY A 241 -9.15 17.50 -16.23
C GLY A 241 -9.05 16.95 -17.65
#